data_AF-A0A845X4N1-F1
#
_entry.id   AF-A0A845X4N1-F1
#
_cell.length_a   1.000
_cell.length_b   1.000
_cell.length_c   1.000
_cell.angle_alpha   90.00
_cell.angle_beta   90.00
_cell.angle_gamma   90.00
#
_symmetry.space_group_name_H-M   'P 1'
#
loop_
_entity.id
_entity.type
_entity.pdbx_description
1 polymer ?
#
loop_
_entity_poly.entity_id
_entity_poly.type
_entity_poly.pdbx_seq_one_letter_code
_entity_poly.pdbx_strand_id
1 'polypeptide(L)'
;MHNPWEFLTRLKFRKWFVLGLITLIATLLLSGSADLTPAAIAQPPVNPLAQVQIDPETVVGQPGFFRVGQSTRDRWWLIDPEGQPFFFKGVTSIGTGRDVPPADNYPGYIEPYPGYSEIITQKYGSDAAAFRDATYERLRRWNFNALGAWSAGDLTDQDFPYTVVLDFVRVGPTIESPWVKVPDVFALEWRQAIDAQAQKFVATRRNDPMLVGYFTDNELGWGDLEKPDHLPRLNPDLLLTSDFKPSLLQVCLSLKPEQPAYQAAWRFVLARHGEHLVGLAKAWQVDIETPEQIQQWTQTGQALVSRGYLADQRAFVTEFAQRYFEQTAAAIHRYDDHHLILGCRFGSPPSAALFTALKRPWVDVVSANNYRYAMYERMDQYYQATHLPILNGEFSWGHSVFAERPLPDEPEGGLPATERMVRNGEQALTRAWTHPALVGYTWYRWVDQPTGQPPYIPPISLGLVTLADEPNHWHTDLLTQLNAQAEAIAAGIESELP
;
A
#
# COMPACT_ATOMS: atom_id res chain seq x y z
N MET A 1 67.17 9.79 48.34
CA MET A 1 68.52 10.26 48.71
C MET A 1 68.88 11.44 47.80
N HIS A 2 69.20 12.60 48.40
CA HIS A 2 69.92 13.79 47.88
C HIS A 2 69.33 14.63 46.71
N ASN A 3 68.49 15.61 47.08
CA ASN A 3 68.57 17.09 46.96
C ASN A 3 69.11 17.84 45.68
N PRO A 4 68.69 19.12 45.47
CA PRO A 4 68.27 19.76 44.21
C PRO A 4 69.07 21.10 43.97
N TRP A 5 68.46 22.14 43.35
CA TRP A 5 68.96 23.52 43.07
C TRP A 5 69.77 23.65 41.74
N GLU A 6 69.66 24.67 40.88
CA GLU A 6 69.02 25.99 40.92
C GLU A 6 68.96 26.66 39.51
N PHE A 7 67.87 27.39 39.26
CA PHE A 7 67.68 28.69 38.58
C PHE A 7 68.30 29.10 37.23
N LEU A 8 67.37 29.45 36.30
CA LEU A 8 67.11 30.78 35.71
C LEU A 8 68.31 31.71 35.37
N THR A 9 68.44 32.10 34.09
CA THR A 9 68.21 33.49 33.65
C THR A 9 68.24 33.71 32.12
N ARG A 10 67.21 34.44 31.66
CA ARG A 10 67.20 35.54 30.68
C ARG A 10 67.33 35.26 29.17
N LEU A 11 66.15 35.30 28.54
CA LEU A 11 65.77 36.20 27.44
C LEU A 11 66.85 37.19 26.95
N LYS A 12 67.16 37.06 25.65
CA LYS A 12 67.47 38.10 24.64
C LYS A 12 68.72 37.71 23.84
N PHE A 13 68.55 36.99 22.74
CA PHE A 13 69.03 37.46 21.44
C PHE A 13 68.19 36.81 20.35
N ARG A 14 67.50 37.70 19.64
CA ARG A 14 66.52 37.48 18.58
C ARG A 14 67.30 37.61 17.27
N LYS A 15 66.81 36.88 16.25
CA LYS A 15 67.13 36.97 14.81
C LYS A 15 68.29 36.06 14.36
N TRP A 16 68.09 35.43 13.19
CA TRP A 16 68.96 34.48 12.46
C TRP A 16 68.66 32.97 12.57
N PHE A 17 67.38 32.58 12.71
CA PHE A 17 66.97 31.18 12.44
C PHE A 17 65.57 31.08 11.79
N VAL A 18 65.30 31.91 10.77
CA VAL A 18 64.07 31.82 9.94
C VAL A 18 64.36 31.86 8.43
N LEU A 19 65.62 31.67 7.99
CA LEU A 19 65.96 31.75 6.55
C LEU A 19 66.60 30.48 5.95
N GLY A 20 66.45 29.32 6.61
CA GLY A 20 67.08 28.07 6.18
C GLY A 20 66.12 26.89 5.92
N LEU A 21 64.81 27.11 5.94
CA LEU A 21 63.80 26.06 5.72
C LEU A 21 62.71 26.48 4.71
N ILE A 22 62.99 27.48 3.87
CA ILE A 22 62.09 27.98 2.81
C ILE A 22 62.58 27.59 1.40
N THR A 23 63.75 26.95 1.27
CA THR A 23 64.37 26.66 -0.04
C THR A 23 64.41 25.18 -0.41
N LEU A 24 63.53 24.35 0.15
CA LEU A 24 63.34 22.94 -0.28
C LEU A 24 61.89 22.60 -0.68
N ILE A 25 60.95 23.56 -0.61
CA ILE A 25 59.54 23.37 -1.03
C ILE A 25 59.25 24.11 -2.36
N ALA A 26 60.20 24.89 -2.88
CA ALA A 26 59.99 25.72 -4.08
C ALA A 26 60.36 25.03 -5.42
N THR A 27 60.73 23.75 -5.44
CA THR A 27 61.14 23.05 -6.68
C THR A 27 60.33 21.77 -6.99
N LEU A 28 59.14 21.63 -6.39
CA LEU A 28 58.18 20.55 -6.67
C LEU A 28 56.77 21.07 -7.02
N LEU A 29 56.67 22.32 -7.46
CA LEU A 29 55.43 23.00 -7.84
C LEU A 29 55.47 23.63 -9.24
N LEU A 30 56.09 22.96 -10.21
CA LEU A 30 56.04 23.34 -11.63
C LEU A 30 55.95 22.11 -12.54
N SER A 31 54.87 21.34 -12.41
CA SER A 31 54.32 20.51 -13.50
C SER A 31 52.99 19.89 -13.04
N GLY A 32 51.87 20.49 -13.43
CA GLY A 32 50.54 19.95 -13.14
C GLY A 32 49.47 21.04 -13.08
N SER A 33 49.19 21.68 -14.22
CA SER A 33 47.96 22.44 -14.40
C SER A 33 46.78 21.48 -14.46
N ALA A 34 46.09 21.33 -13.33
CA ALA A 34 44.72 20.84 -13.28
C ALA A 34 43.90 21.95 -12.62
N ASP A 35 42.95 22.50 -13.36
CA ASP A 35 42.00 23.49 -12.87
C ASP A 35 41.23 22.91 -11.66
N LEU A 36 41.58 23.38 -10.47
CA LEU A 36 40.78 23.15 -9.27
C LEU A 36 39.69 24.21 -9.25
N THR A 37 38.51 23.86 -9.74
CA THR A 37 37.27 24.58 -9.44
C THR A 37 37.08 24.63 -7.92
N PRO A 38 36.62 25.77 -7.34
CA PRO A 38 36.23 25.78 -5.94
C PRO A 38 35.13 24.72 -5.77
N ALA A 39 35.36 23.76 -4.87
CA ALA A 39 34.31 22.85 -4.45
C ALA A 39 33.08 23.70 -4.08
N ALA A 40 32.00 23.54 -4.83
CA ALA A 40 30.73 24.16 -4.52
C ALA A 40 30.41 23.77 -3.08
N ILE A 41 30.24 24.76 -2.20
CA ILE A 41 29.65 24.54 -0.90
C ILE A 41 28.27 23.95 -1.21
N ALA A 42 28.11 22.64 -1.06
CA ALA A 42 26.83 21.99 -1.25
C ALA A 42 25.85 22.69 -0.31
N GLN A 43 24.87 23.39 -0.88
CA GLN A 43 23.78 23.90 -0.07
C GLN A 43 23.15 22.70 0.64
N PRO A 44 22.77 22.83 1.93
CA PRO A 44 22.05 21.76 2.60
C PRO A 44 20.84 21.39 1.72
N PRO A 45 20.53 20.10 1.58
CA PRO A 45 19.42 19.67 0.73
C PRO A 45 18.17 20.45 1.15
N VAL A 46 17.62 21.21 0.20
CA VAL A 46 16.38 21.95 0.41
C VAL A 46 15.32 20.91 0.72
N ASN A 47 14.74 20.92 1.91
CA ASN A 47 13.59 20.06 2.22
C ASN A 47 12.46 20.45 1.25
N PRO A 48 12.11 19.58 0.28
CA PRO A 48 11.12 19.92 -0.75
C PRO A 48 9.73 20.19 -0.17
N LEU A 49 9.45 19.72 1.05
CA LEU A 49 8.19 19.94 1.74
C LEU A 49 8.15 21.25 2.54
N ALA A 50 9.26 21.96 2.72
CA ALA A 50 9.29 23.22 3.48
C ALA A 50 8.41 24.33 2.87
N GLN A 51 8.11 24.24 1.57
CA GLN A 51 7.22 25.17 0.86
C GLN A 51 5.75 24.71 0.82
N VAL A 52 5.46 23.50 1.29
CA VAL A 52 4.10 22.95 1.27
C VAL A 52 3.34 23.51 2.47
N GLN A 53 2.38 24.38 2.19
CA GLN A 53 1.49 24.96 3.20
C GLN A 53 0.17 24.21 3.20
N ILE A 54 -0.17 23.57 4.32
CA ILE A 54 -1.45 22.90 4.51
C ILE A 54 -2.54 23.93 4.77
N ASP A 55 -3.69 23.78 4.09
CA ASP A 55 -4.90 24.50 4.41
C ASP A 55 -5.56 23.89 5.66
N PRO A 56 -5.58 24.61 6.80
CA PRO A 56 -6.13 24.09 8.06
C PRO A 56 -7.62 23.74 7.97
N GLU A 57 -8.39 24.32 7.04
CA GLU A 57 -9.83 24.02 6.91
C GLU A 57 -10.09 22.63 6.34
N THR A 58 -9.09 22.04 5.68
CA THR A 58 -9.19 20.72 5.03
C THR A 58 -8.67 19.57 5.91
N VAL A 59 -8.09 19.90 7.07
CA VAL A 59 -7.41 18.94 7.94
C VAL A 59 -8.41 18.01 8.61
N VAL A 60 -8.12 16.71 8.55
CA VAL A 60 -8.87 15.65 9.23
C VAL A 60 -7.94 14.81 10.12
N GLY A 61 -8.41 14.51 11.33
CA GLY A 61 -7.71 13.75 12.37
C GLY A 61 -7.22 14.64 13.52
N GLN A 62 -6.46 14.07 14.46
CA GLN A 62 -6.10 14.74 15.72
C GLN A 62 -4.62 15.20 15.77
N PRO A 63 -4.30 16.41 16.30
CA PRO A 63 -2.92 16.85 16.49
C PRO A 63 -2.12 15.89 17.38
N GLY A 64 -0.82 15.74 17.11
CA GLY A 64 0.04 14.76 17.78
C GLY A 64 -0.04 13.34 17.18
N PHE A 65 -0.84 13.16 16.12
CA PHE A 65 -0.95 11.93 15.34
C PHE A 65 -0.93 12.25 13.85
N PHE A 66 -0.77 11.21 13.03
CA PHE A 66 -0.90 11.34 11.59
C PHE A 66 -2.31 11.80 11.18
N ARG A 67 -2.34 12.76 10.26
CA ARG A 67 -3.55 13.39 9.73
C ARG A 67 -3.49 13.47 8.21
N VAL A 68 -4.56 13.96 7.60
CA VAL A 68 -4.56 14.35 6.19
C VAL A 68 -5.08 15.76 6.03
N GLY A 69 -4.58 16.46 5.01
CA GLY A 69 -5.07 17.79 4.63
C GLY A 69 -4.61 18.13 3.22
N GLN A 70 -5.32 19.04 2.57
CA GLN A 70 -4.89 19.61 1.31
C GLN A 70 -3.92 20.76 1.55
N SER A 71 -2.96 20.93 0.64
CA SER A 71 -2.18 22.15 0.59
C SER A 71 -3.00 23.29 -0.04
N THR A 72 -2.50 24.51 0.06
CA THR A 72 -3.04 25.69 -0.66
C THR A 72 -2.99 25.59 -2.19
N ARG A 73 -2.48 24.48 -2.73
CA ARG A 73 -2.46 24.12 -4.16
C ARG A 73 -3.33 22.89 -4.46
N ASP A 74 -4.34 22.64 -3.64
CA ASP A 74 -5.35 21.58 -3.79
C ASP A 74 -4.80 20.12 -3.80
N ARG A 75 -3.55 19.91 -3.38
CA ARG A 75 -2.94 18.58 -3.28
C ARG A 75 -3.12 18.01 -1.88
N TRP A 76 -3.54 16.76 -1.77
CA TRP A 76 -3.57 16.03 -0.52
C TRP A 76 -2.17 15.62 -0.03
N TRP A 77 -1.97 15.73 1.28
CA TRP A 77 -0.80 15.28 2.00
C TRP A 77 -1.21 14.49 3.24
N LEU A 78 -0.37 13.55 3.66
CA LEU A 78 -0.33 13.18 5.07
C LEU A 78 0.31 14.35 5.84
N ILE A 79 -0.03 14.47 7.11
CA ILE A 79 0.57 15.42 8.03
C ILE A 79 1.06 14.60 9.21
N ASP A 80 2.34 14.72 9.54
CA ASP A 80 2.96 13.99 10.65
C ASP A 80 2.50 14.52 12.03
N PRO A 81 2.82 13.81 13.12
CA PRO A 81 2.50 14.23 14.49
C PRO A 81 2.96 15.64 14.85
N GLU A 82 4.09 16.08 14.29
CA GLU A 82 4.69 17.41 14.46
C GLU A 82 4.03 18.50 13.59
N GLY A 83 3.11 18.12 12.72
CA GLY A 83 2.35 19.04 11.88
C GLY A 83 2.99 19.38 10.53
N GLN A 84 4.02 18.65 10.12
CA GLN A 84 4.67 18.83 8.82
C GLN A 84 4.01 17.96 7.74
N PRO A 85 3.97 18.42 6.48
CA PRO A 85 3.59 17.59 5.35
C PRO A 85 4.47 16.35 5.25
N PHE A 86 3.86 15.22 4.93
CA PHE A 86 4.51 13.92 4.85
C PHE A 86 4.08 13.17 3.58
N PHE A 87 5.05 12.54 2.91
CA PHE A 87 4.80 11.64 1.79
C PHE A 87 5.24 10.22 2.16
N PHE A 88 4.30 9.29 2.22
CA PHE A 88 4.55 7.95 2.74
C PHE A 88 5.29 7.09 1.70
N LYS A 89 6.45 6.55 2.09
CA LYS A 89 7.27 5.62 1.31
C LYS A 89 7.52 4.39 2.16
N GLY A 90 6.63 3.40 2.02
CA GLY A 90 6.66 2.18 2.82
C GLY A 90 7.12 0.94 2.06
N VAL A 91 7.33 -0.15 2.81
CA VAL A 91 7.56 -1.50 2.27
C VAL A 91 6.70 -2.50 3.02
N THR A 92 5.98 -3.38 2.33
CA THR A 92 5.13 -4.40 2.97
C THR A 92 5.94 -5.61 3.43
N SER A 93 5.38 -6.35 4.38
CA SER A 93 5.82 -7.71 4.74
C SER A 93 7.27 -7.80 5.23
N ILE A 94 7.75 -6.76 5.92
CA ILE A 94 9.08 -6.78 6.53
C ILE A 94 9.04 -7.69 7.76
N GLY A 95 9.92 -8.68 7.84
CA GLY A 95 9.99 -9.54 9.01
C GLY A 95 11.02 -10.64 8.83
N THR A 96 11.26 -11.39 9.91
CA THR A 96 12.27 -12.46 9.94
C THR A 96 11.83 -13.74 9.22
N GLY A 97 10.62 -13.78 8.67
CA GLY A 97 9.96 -14.99 8.17
C GLY A 97 9.32 -15.85 9.27
N ARG A 98 9.63 -15.62 10.56
CA ARG A 98 9.01 -16.30 11.71
C ARG A 98 7.71 -15.64 12.18
N ASP A 99 7.67 -14.32 12.08
CA ASP A 99 6.64 -13.47 12.68
C ASP A 99 5.51 -13.10 11.72
N VAL A 100 5.60 -13.57 10.46
CA VAL A 100 4.48 -13.51 9.52
C VAL A 100 3.51 -14.59 9.97
N PRO A 101 2.29 -14.27 10.44
CA PRO A 101 1.36 -15.26 10.91
C PRO A 101 1.16 -16.34 9.83
N PRO A 102 1.01 -17.62 10.20
CA PRO A 102 0.60 -18.64 9.25
C PRO A 102 -0.67 -18.15 8.55
N ALA A 103 -0.59 -17.90 7.24
CA ALA A 103 -1.72 -17.42 6.47
C ALA A 103 -2.64 -18.59 6.16
N ASP A 104 -3.42 -18.99 7.14
CA ASP A 104 -4.53 -19.89 6.92
C ASP A 104 -5.53 -19.16 6.00
N ASN A 105 -5.50 -19.47 4.69
CA ASN A 105 -6.44 -19.08 3.63
C ASN A 105 -6.18 -17.79 2.84
N TYR A 106 -4.98 -17.54 2.33
CA TYR A 106 -4.81 -16.72 1.11
C TYR A 106 -4.53 -17.64 -0.11
N PRO A 107 -5.34 -17.64 -1.18
CA PRO A 107 -4.95 -18.23 -2.45
C PRO A 107 -3.79 -17.40 -3.02
N GLY A 108 -2.56 -17.91 -2.90
CA GLY A 108 -1.31 -17.18 -3.17
C GLY A 108 -0.33 -17.14 -2.00
N TYR A 109 -0.69 -17.75 -0.85
CA TYR A 109 0.27 -18.04 0.22
C TYR A 109 1.24 -19.14 -0.25
N ILE A 110 2.43 -18.71 -0.64
CA ILE A 110 3.61 -19.56 -0.60
C ILE A 110 4.06 -19.54 0.87
N GLU A 111 4.28 -20.72 1.46
CA GLU A 111 5.00 -20.95 2.72
C GLU A 111 6.03 -19.83 2.95
N PRO A 112 6.12 -19.22 4.15
CA PRO A 112 6.86 -17.99 4.38
C PRO A 112 8.35 -18.26 4.19
N TYR A 113 8.75 -18.20 2.92
CA TYR A 113 10.06 -18.35 2.34
C TYR A 113 10.84 -19.56 2.89
N PRO A 114 10.72 -20.76 2.27
CA PRO A 114 11.48 -21.93 2.71
C PRO A 114 12.97 -21.58 2.86
N GLY A 115 13.48 -21.59 4.09
CA GLY A 115 14.88 -21.28 4.39
C GLY A 115 15.19 -19.82 4.76
N TYR A 116 14.33 -18.82 4.54
CA TYR A 116 14.68 -17.42 4.84
C TYR A 116 14.84 -17.19 6.34
N SER A 117 13.97 -17.78 7.16
CA SER A 117 14.06 -17.65 8.61
C SER A 117 15.37 -18.21 9.18
N GLU A 118 15.88 -19.27 8.55
CA GLU A 118 17.16 -19.90 8.85
C GLU A 118 18.31 -18.99 8.43
N ILE A 119 18.24 -18.38 7.24
CA ILE A 119 19.23 -17.40 6.78
C ILE A 119 19.28 -16.20 7.74
N ILE A 120 18.14 -15.65 8.12
CA ILE A 120 18.06 -14.54 9.09
C ILE A 120 18.64 -14.95 10.44
N THR A 121 18.32 -16.16 10.92
CA THR A 121 18.89 -16.67 12.17
C THR A 121 20.40 -16.85 12.09
N GLN A 122 20.94 -17.32 10.96
CA GLN A 122 22.37 -17.46 10.75
C GLN A 122 23.10 -16.11 10.69
N LYS A 123 22.48 -15.11 10.06
CA LYS A 123 23.08 -13.78 9.83
C LYS A 123 22.98 -12.86 11.05
N TYR A 124 21.86 -12.89 11.75
CA TYR A 124 21.55 -11.93 12.83
C TYR A 124 21.37 -12.58 14.20
N GLY A 125 21.32 -13.92 14.27
CA GLY A 125 21.05 -14.65 15.51
C GLY A 125 19.55 -14.83 15.77
N SER A 126 19.23 -15.36 16.95
CA SER A 126 17.84 -15.60 17.39
C SER A 126 17.14 -14.35 17.93
N ASP A 127 17.90 -13.32 18.31
CA ASP A 127 17.36 -12.03 18.74
C ASP A 127 17.10 -11.15 17.52
N ALA A 128 15.87 -10.67 17.37
CA ALA A 128 15.44 -9.86 16.24
C ALA A 128 16.08 -8.46 16.20
N ALA A 129 16.71 -8.00 17.29
CA ALA A 129 17.30 -6.66 17.37
C ALA A 129 18.30 -6.37 16.24
N ALA A 130 19.22 -7.30 15.95
CA ALA A 130 20.21 -7.09 14.89
C ALA A 130 19.59 -7.04 13.49
N PHE A 131 18.54 -7.84 13.24
CA PHE A 131 17.77 -7.79 12.00
C PHE A 131 17.01 -6.46 11.88
N ARG A 132 16.36 -6.02 12.96
CA ARG A 132 15.65 -4.74 13.03
C ARG A 132 16.60 -3.59 12.69
N ASP A 133 17.74 -3.50 13.37
CA ASP A 133 18.69 -2.40 13.17
C ASP A 133 19.24 -2.37 11.74
N ALA A 134 19.60 -3.54 11.18
CA ALA A 134 20.06 -3.67 9.79
C ALA A 134 18.96 -3.31 8.77
N THR A 135 17.72 -3.68 9.07
CA THR A 135 16.56 -3.33 8.24
C THR A 135 16.33 -1.82 8.22
N TYR A 136 16.38 -1.15 9.37
CA TYR A 136 16.25 0.29 9.43
C TYR A 136 17.38 1.04 8.75
N GLU A 137 18.62 0.55 8.86
CA GLU A 137 19.75 1.09 8.11
C GLU A 137 19.50 1.01 6.60
N ARG A 138 19.04 -0.14 6.11
CA ARG A 138 18.69 -0.35 4.69
C ARG A 138 17.56 0.56 4.23
N LEU A 139 16.45 0.63 4.99
CA LEU A 139 15.31 1.48 4.64
C LEU A 139 15.71 2.95 4.53
N ARG A 140 16.45 3.47 5.52
CA ARG A 140 16.97 4.85 5.47
C ARG A 140 17.92 5.06 4.29
N ARG A 141 18.83 4.11 4.05
CA ARG A 141 19.76 4.17 2.91
C ARG A 141 19.04 4.18 1.56
N TRP A 142 17.91 3.50 1.44
CA TRP A 142 17.08 3.47 0.24
C TRP A 142 15.99 4.56 0.22
N ASN A 143 16.09 5.54 1.12
CA ASN A 143 15.16 6.67 1.25
C ASN A 143 13.69 6.29 1.49
N PHE A 144 13.42 5.10 2.04
CA PHE A 144 12.13 4.76 2.62
C PHE A 144 11.97 5.41 3.99
N ASN A 145 10.74 5.72 4.37
CA ASN A 145 10.41 6.43 5.61
C ASN A 145 9.27 5.79 6.41
N ALA A 146 8.75 4.62 5.98
CA ALA A 146 7.70 3.94 6.72
C ALA A 146 7.71 2.40 6.59
N LEU A 147 7.03 1.72 7.51
CA LEU A 147 6.70 0.30 7.42
C LEU A 147 5.28 0.11 6.88
N GLY A 148 5.15 -0.71 5.84
CA GLY A 148 3.86 -1.05 5.25
C GLY A 148 3.14 -2.18 5.98
N ALA A 149 1.97 -2.55 5.47
CA ALA A 149 1.15 -3.64 5.98
C ALA A 149 1.95 -4.95 6.13
N TRP A 150 1.55 -5.75 7.13
CA TRP A 150 2.16 -7.04 7.50
C TRP A 150 3.65 -6.99 7.88
N SER A 151 4.16 -5.83 8.29
CA SER A 151 5.48 -5.75 8.91
C SER A 151 5.44 -6.29 10.35
N ALA A 152 6.50 -6.98 10.77
CA ALA A 152 6.60 -7.62 12.08
C ALA A 152 6.51 -6.59 13.21
N GLY A 153 5.78 -6.93 14.27
CA GLY A 153 5.46 -5.99 15.35
C GLY A 153 6.64 -5.62 16.24
N ASP A 154 7.71 -6.41 16.25
CA ASP A 154 8.97 -6.10 16.94
C ASP A 154 9.83 -5.05 16.22
N LEU A 155 9.41 -4.65 15.01
CA LEU A 155 10.03 -3.54 14.28
C LEU A 155 9.47 -2.19 14.75
N THR A 156 8.21 -2.10 15.18
CA THR A 156 7.49 -0.81 15.35
C THR A 156 7.98 0.06 16.52
N ASP A 157 8.87 -0.45 17.38
CA ASP A 157 9.41 0.26 18.55
C ASP A 157 10.54 1.26 18.20
N GLN A 158 10.54 1.79 16.98
CA GLN A 158 11.46 2.83 16.52
C GLN A 158 10.65 4.03 16.04
N ASP A 159 11.23 5.24 16.11
CA ASP A 159 10.65 6.47 15.54
C ASP A 159 10.57 6.37 13.99
N PHE A 160 9.66 5.52 13.50
CA PHE A 160 9.46 5.22 12.10
C PHE A 160 7.97 4.93 11.84
N PRO A 161 7.31 5.76 11.01
CA PRO A 161 5.89 5.61 10.72
C PRO A 161 5.51 4.22 10.21
N TYR A 162 4.33 3.72 10.58
CA TYR A 162 3.87 2.40 10.14
C TYR A 162 2.36 2.31 9.93
N THR A 163 1.94 1.29 9.19
CA THR A 163 0.51 0.95 8.98
C THR A 163 0.20 -0.44 9.50
N VAL A 164 -1.02 -0.65 9.99
CA VAL A 164 -1.51 -1.95 10.49
C VAL A 164 -2.67 -2.42 9.62
N VAL A 165 -2.73 -3.72 9.35
CA VAL A 165 -3.90 -4.37 8.72
C VAL A 165 -4.56 -5.27 9.75
N LEU A 166 -5.89 -5.14 9.88
CA LEU A 166 -6.66 -5.81 10.93
C LEU A 166 -7.23 -7.17 10.50
N ASP A 167 -7.34 -7.39 9.18
CA ASP A 167 -7.84 -8.61 8.54
C ASP A 167 -9.22 -9.06 9.11
N PHE A 168 -10.17 -8.12 9.19
CA PHE A 168 -11.51 -8.37 9.74
C PHE A 168 -12.32 -9.44 8.99
N VAL A 169 -12.01 -9.73 7.73
CA VAL A 169 -12.60 -10.85 6.97
C VAL A 169 -12.23 -12.22 7.53
N ARG A 170 -11.21 -12.33 8.39
CA ARG A 170 -10.69 -13.60 8.91
C ARG A 170 -11.19 -13.98 10.30
N VAL A 171 -11.85 -13.07 11.02
CA VAL A 171 -12.15 -13.26 12.46
C VAL A 171 -13.56 -13.79 12.74
N GLY A 172 -14.45 -13.82 11.74
CA GLY A 172 -15.83 -14.25 11.91
C GLY A 172 -16.40 -14.97 10.69
N PRO A 173 -17.73 -15.15 10.61
CA PRO A 173 -18.37 -15.74 9.44
C PRO A 173 -18.05 -14.99 8.15
N THR A 174 -17.70 -15.75 7.10
CA THR A 174 -17.28 -15.23 5.80
C THR A 174 -18.14 -15.84 4.70
N ILE A 175 -18.53 -15.02 3.72
CA ILE A 175 -19.16 -15.43 2.48
C ILE A 175 -18.04 -15.77 1.50
N GLU A 176 -17.87 -17.05 1.19
CA GLU A 176 -16.76 -17.53 0.37
C GLU A 176 -17.25 -18.38 -0.81
N SER A 177 -16.79 -17.99 -2.00
CA SER A 177 -16.81 -18.75 -3.25
C SER A 177 -15.46 -18.54 -3.95
N PRO A 178 -15.15 -19.20 -5.08
CA PRO A 178 -13.87 -18.99 -5.76
C PRO A 178 -13.60 -17.54 -6.25
N TRP A 179 -14.61 -16.65 -6.22
CA TRP A 179 -14.51 -15.24 -6.67
C TRP A 179 -15.19 -14.24 -5.74
N VAL A 180 -15.92 -14.70 -4.71
CA VAL A 180 -16.45 -13.86 -3.64
C VAL A 180 -15.75 -14.22 -2.34
N LYS A 181 -15.21 -13.23 -1.66
CA LYS A 181 -14.62 -13.39 -0.32
C LYS A 181 -14.79 -12.10 0.46
N VAL A 182 -15.86 -12.04 1.23
CA VAL A 182 -16.25 -10.90 2.06
C VAL A 182 -16.82 -11.41 3.38
N PRO A 183 -16.74 -10.64 4.49
CA PRO A 183 -17.38 -11.06 5.73
C PRO A 183 -18.91 -11.08 5.59
N ASP A 184 -19.60 -11.91 6.36
CA ASP A 184 -21.06 -11.79 6.49
C ASP A 184 -21.41 -10.58 7.36
N VAL A 185 -21.57 -9.41 6.73
CA VAL A 185 -21.88 -8.13 7.40
C VAL A 185 -23.26 -8.10 8.08
N PHE A 186 -24.08 -9.12 7.89
CA PHE A 186 -25.38 -9.28 8.55
C PHE A 186 -25.29 -10.18 9.79
N ALA A 187 -24.19 -10.91 9.96
CA ALA A 187 -23.97 -11.78 11.10
C ALA A 187 -23.59 -10.98 12.36
N LEU A 188 -24.30 -11.23 13.46
CA LEU A 188 -23.96 -10.64 14.75
C LEU A 188 -22.59 -11.14 15.24
N GLU A 189 -22.29 -12.40 14.95
CA GLU A 189 -21.03 -13.07 15.29
C GLU A 189 -19.85 -12.38 14.62
N TRP A 190 -19.98 -11.94 13.36
CA TRP A 190 -18.93 -11.17 12.69
C TRP A 190 -18.72 -9.82 13.37
N ARG A 191 -19.81 -9.10 13.67
CA ARG A 191 -19.75 -7.81 14.37
C ARG A 191 -19.07 -7.92 15.75
N GLN A 192 -19.33 -8.99 16.49
CA GLN A 192 -18.68 -9.26 17.77
C GLN A 192 -17.20 -9.62 17.59
N ALA A 193 -16.87 -10.39 16.56
CA ALA A 193 -15.50 -10.78 16.27
C ALA A 193 -14.61 -9.60 15.88
N ILE A 194 -15.09 -8.68 15.04
CA ILE A 194 -14.32 -7.48 14.67
C ILE A 194 -14.13 -6.54 15.86
N ASP A 195 -15.10 -6.47 16.78
CA ASP A 195 -14.96 -5.68 18.02
C ASP A 195 -13.89 -6.28 18.93
N ALA A 196 -13.89 -7.61 19.12
CA ALA A 196 -12.86 -8.28 19.91
C ALA A 196 -11.46 -8.15 19.29
N GLN A 197 -11.36 -8.24 17.95
CA GLN A 197 -10.13 -8.00 17.21
C GLN A 197 -9.64 -6.55 17.39
N ALA A 198 -10.54 -5.57 17.27
CA ALA A 198 -10.21 -4.16 17.49
C ALA A 198 -9.77 -3.91 18.94
N GLN A 199 -10.47 -4.46 19.94
CA GLN A 199 -10.06 -4.36 21.34
C GLN A 199 -8.63 -4.89 21.55
N LYS A 200 -8.27 -5.99 20.91
CA LYS A 200 -6.96 -6.62 21.05
C LYS A 200 -5.84 -5.82 20.37
N PHE A 201 -6.07 -5.32 19.16
CA PHE A 201 -4.99 -4.76 18.32
C PHE A 201 -5.00 -3.24 18.21
N VAL A 202 -6.18 -2.62 18.24
CA VAL A 202 -6.35 -1.17 18.13
C VAL A 202 -6.11 -0.51 19.49
N ALA A 203 -6.72 -1.03 20.57
CA ALA A 203 -6.60 -0.43 21.90
C ALA A 203 -5.16 -0.32 22.40
N THR A 204 -4.28 -1.27 22.03
CA THR A 204 -2.87 -1.26 22.45
C THR A 204 -2.02 -0.24 21.71
N ARG A 205 -2.52 0.34 20.61
CA ARG A 205 -1.79 1.26 19.73
C ARG A 205 -2.38 2.67 19.69
N ARG A 206 -3.50 2.90 20.36
CA ARG A 206 -4.23 4.18 20.39
C ARG A 206 -3.34 5.42 20.60
N ASN A 207 -2.30 5.30 21.43
CA ASN A 207 -1.45 6.44 21.80
C ASN A 207 -0.09 6.45 21.09
N ASP A 208 0.13 5.58 20.12
CA ASP A 208 1.39 5.51 19.39
C ASP A 208 1.40 6.53 18.24
N PRO A 209 2.15 7.64 18.34
CA PRO A 209 2.16 8.68 17.31
C PRO A 209 2.75 8.21 15.97
N MET A 210 3.50 7.10 15.95
CA MET A 210 4.10 6.57 14.73
C MET A 210 3.12 5.70 13.92
N LEU A 211 1.96 5.35 14.47
CA LEU A 211 0.94 4.70 13.69
C LEU A 211 0.29 5.70 12.73
N VAL A 212 0.35 5.42 11.43
CA VAL A 212 -0.31 6.24 10.41
C VAL A 212 -1.81 5.94 10.37
N GLY A 213 -2.17 4.66 10.50
CA GLY A 213 -3.56 4.23 10.47
C GLY A 213 -3.76 2.73 10.23
N TYR A 214 -5.03 2.35 10.15
CA TYR A 214 -5.47 0.97 10.02
C TYR A 214 -6.08 0.70 8.64
N PHE A 215 -5.57 -0.32 7.95
CA PHE A 215 -6.32 -1.03 6.92
C PHE A 215 -7.28 -2.01 7.58
N THR A 216 -8.52 -2.06 7.10
CA THR A 216 -9.53 -3.01 7.61
C THR A 216 -9.26 -4.42 7.10
N ASP A 217 -8.92 -4.54 5.81
CA ASP A 217 -8.71 -5.79 5.08
C ASP A 217 -7.82 -5.57 3.84
N ASN A 218 -7.60 -6.63 3.06
CA ASN A 218 -6.88 -6.60 1.79
C ASN A 218 -7.64 -7.30 0.65
N GLU A 219 -7.81 -6.61 -0.48
CA GLU A 219 -8.31 -7.15 -1.76
C GLU A 219 -9.55 -8.06 -1.64
N LEU A 220 -10.55 -7.62 -0.87
CA LEU A 220 -11.79 -8.36 -0.71
C LEU A 220 -12.44 -8.73 -2.05
N GLY A 221 -12.94 -9.97 -2.14
CA GLY A 221 -13.63 -10.49 -3.32
C GLY A 221 -15.08 -10.03 -3.33
N TRP A 222 -15.35 -8.79 -3.77
CA TRP A 222 -16.68 -8.19 -3.71
C TRP A 222 -17.74 -8.78 -4.65
N GLY A 223 -17.40 -9.73 -5.53
CA GLY A 223 -18.35 -10.29 -6.50
C GLY A 223 -18.96 -9.23 -7.42
N ASP A 224 -18.17 -8.21 -7.78
CA ASP A 224 -18.64 -7.02 -8.47
C ASP A 224 -18.69 -7.20 -10.01
N LEU A 225 -19.91 -7.15 -10.56
CA LEU A 225 -20.16 -7.24 -11.99
C LEU A 225 -19.98 -5.91 -12.72
N GLU A 226 -20.17 -4.78 -12.02
CA GLU A 226 -20.27 -3.44 -12.63
C GLU A 226 -19.01 -2.59 -12.40
N LYS A 227 -17.88 -3.23 -12.10
CA LYS A 227 -16.60 -2.55 -12.00
C LYS A 227 -16.06 -2.10 -13.37
N PRO A 228 -15.23 -1.05 -13.46
CA PRO A 228 -14.75 -0.49 -14.72
C PRO A 228 -14.16 -1.51 -15.71
N ASP A 229 -13.38 -2.49 -15.21
CA ASP A 229 -12.77 -3.54 -16.04
C ASP A 229 -13.79 -4.54 -16.65
N HIS A 230 -15.02 -4.57 -16.14
CA HIS A 230 -16.10 -5.46 -16.58
C HIS A 230 -17.12 -4.75 -17.49
N LEU A 231 -17.42 -3.47 -17.22
CA LEU A 231 -18.46 -2.71 -17.90
C LEU A 231 -18.43 -2.79 -19.44
N PRO A 232 -17.26 -2.71 -20.13
CA PRO A 232 -17.24 -2.79 -21.60
C PRO A 232 -17.73 -4.12 -22.18
N ARG A 233 -17.74 -5.20 -21.37
CA ARG A 233 -18.13 -6.55 -21.80
C ARG A 233 -19.49 -6.97 -21.23
N LEU A 234 -20.07 -6.19 -20.31
CA LEU A 234 -21.32 -6.56 -19.66
C LEU A 234 -22.49 -6.35 -20.63
N ASN A 235 -23.15 -7.45 -21.01
CA ASN A 235 -24.32 -7.43 -21.88
C ASN A 235 -25.58 -7.92 -21.12
N PRO A 236 -26.46 -7.01 -20.68
CA PRO A 236 -27.65 -7.39 -19.92
C PRO A 236 -28.70 -8.16 -20.71
N ASP A 237 -28.65 -8.13 -22.04
CA ASP A 237 -29.63 -8.80 -22.89
C ASP A 237 -29.40 -10.34 -22.94
N LEU A 238 -28.25 -10.81 -22.43
CA LEU A 238 -27.98 -12.24 -22.25
C LEU A 238 -28.79 -12.85 -21.10
N LEU A 239 -29.24 -12.03 -20.15
CA LEU A 239 -29.98 -12.39 -18.92
C LEU A 239 -29.20 -13.30 -17.95
N LEU A 240 -28.61 -14.38 -18.45
CA LEU A 240 -27.79 -15.38 -17.76
C LEU A 240 -26.60 -15.76 -18.67
N THR A 241 -25.37 -15.69 -18.16
CA THR A 241 -24.15 -15.97 -18.95
C THR A 241 -23.04 -16.64 -18.14
N SER A 242 -22.17 -17.41 -18.78
CA SER A 242 -20.93 -17.93 -18.21
C SER A 242 -19.72 -16.99 -18.39
N ASP A 243 -19.89 -15.86 -19.09
CA ASP A 243 -18.82 -14.89 -19.35
C ASP A 243 -18.39 -14.14 -18.08
N PHE A 244 -19.28 -14.10 -17.09
CA PHE A 244 -19.06 -13.50 -15.79
C PHE A 244 -19.25 -14.53 -14.69
N LYS A 245 -18.66 -14.25 -13.52
CA LYS A 245 -18.86 -15.07 -12.33
C LYS A 245 -20.08 -14.56 -11.55
N PRO A 246 -20.86 -15.46 -10.90
CA PRO A 246 -21.97 -15.09 -10.04
C PRO A 246 -21.64 -13.96 -9.07
N SER A 247 -22.50 -12.95 -9.02
CA SER A 247 -22.28 -11.74 -8.24
C SER A 247 -22.42 -12.00 -6.72
N LEU A 248 -22.06 -11.01 -5.90
CA LEU A 248 -22.31 -11.06 -4.44
C LEU A 248 -23.77 -11.37 -4.09
N LEU A 249 -24.76 -10.68 -4.68
CA LEU A 249 -26.18 -10.95 -4.39
C LEU A 249 -26.55 -12.39 -4.75
N GLN A 250 -26.16 -12.87 -5.93
CA GLN A 250 -26.48 -14.23 -6.34
C GLN A 250 -25.79 -15.29 -5.47
N VAL A 251 -24.55 -15.04 -5.04
CA VAL A 251 -23.88 -15.89 -4.04
C VAL A 251 -24.66 -15.91 -2.73
N CYS A 252 -25.04 -14.74 -2.19
CA CYS A 252 -25.84 -14.65 -0.97
C CYS A 252 -27.18 -15.39 -1.08
N LEU A 253 -27.90 -15.27 -2.21
CA LEU A 253 -29.16 -15.99 -2.46
C LEU A 253 -28.98 -17.51 -2.54
N SER A 254 -27.76 -17.99 -2.74
CA SER A 254 -27.39 -19.40 -2.90
C SER A 254 -26.74 -20.01 -1.66
N LEU A 255 -26.55 -19.21 -0.61
CA LEU A 255 -26.05 -19.64 0.69
C LEU A 255 -27.04 -20.58 1.41
N LYS A 256 -26.64 -21.12 2.56
CA LYS A 256 -27.54 -21.96 3.37
C LYS A 256 -28.60 -21.09 4.07
N PRO A 257 -29.85 -21.57 4.23
CA PRO A 257 -30.94 -20.79 4.84
C PRO A 257 -30.66 -20.24 6.25
N GLU A 258 -29.78 -20.88 7.00
CA GLU A 258 -29.41 -20.48 8.35
C GLU A 258 -28.42 -19.31 8.37
N GLN A 259 -27.77 -18.98 7.26
CA GLN A 259 -26.77 -17.92 7.18
C GLN A 259 -27.44 -16.53 7.14
N PRO A 260 -27.01 -15.55 7.96
CA PRO A 260 -27.59 -14.21 7.98
C PRO A 260 -27.60 -13.51 6.61
N ALA A 261 -26.52 -13.63 5.83
CA ALA A 261 -26.47 -13.07 4.48
C ALA A 261 -27.51 -13.68 3.51
N TYR A 262 -27.85 -14.97 3.65
CA TYR A 262 -28.92 -15.60 2.87
C TYR A 262 -30.26 -14.93 3.16
N GLN A 263 -30.60 -14.85 4.46
CA GLN A 263 -31.86 -14.29 4.92
C GLN A 263 -31.97 -12.81 4.54
N ALA A 264 -30.88 -12.06 4.66
CA ALA A 264 -30.81 -10.67 4.27
C ALA A 264 -31.03 -10.48 2.76
N ALA A 265 -30.35 -11.27 1.92
CA ALA A 265 -30.47 -11.19 0.47
C ALA A 265 -31.89 -11.54 -0.02
N TRP A 266 -32.48 -12.63 0.48
CA TRP A 266 -33.85 -13.01 0.12
C TRP A 266 -34.88 -11.98 0.58
N ARG A 267 -34.77 -11.48 1.81
CA ARG A 267 -35.62 -10.39 2.31
C ARG A 267 -35.48 -9.13 1.44
N PHE A 268 -34.25 -8.77 1.06
CA PHE A 268 -33.96 -7.59 0.26
C PHE A 268 -34.62 -7.67 -1.12
N VAL A 269 -34.44 -8.77 -1.86
CA VAL A 269 -35.00 -8.88 -3.21
C VAL A 269 -36.51 -9.08 -3.20
N LEU A 270 -37.06 -9.87 -2.27
CA LEU A 270 -38.50 -10.12 -2.21
C LEU A 270 -39.26 -8.84 -1.84
N ALA A 271 -38.76 -8.04 -0.90
CA ALA A 271 -39.38 -6.76 -0.54
C ALA A 271 -39.49 -5.78 -1.74
N ARG A 272 -38.55 -5.86 -2.69
CA ARG A 272 -38.53 -5.01 -3.89
C ARG A 272 -39.49 -5.48 -4.99
N HIS A 273 -39.93 -6.74 -4.93
CA HIS A 273 -40.66 -7.41 -6.00
C HIS A 273 -41.98 -8.06 -5.54
N GLY A 274 -42.65 -7.44 -4.56
CA GLY A 274 -44.00 -7.84 -4.13
C GLY A 274 -44.05 -9.08 -3.23
N GLU A 275 -42.94 -9.40 -2.54
CA GLU A 275 -42.81 -10.47 -1.55
C GLU A 275 -43.02 -11.90 -2.09
N HIS A 276 -42.85 -12.10 -3.40
CA HIS A 276 -43.03 -13.40 -4.05
C HIS A 276 -42.09 -13.60 -5.26
N LEU A 277 -41.76 -14.87 -5.56
CA LEU A 277 -40.84 -15.23 -6.65
C LEU A 277 -41.36 -14.84 -8.05
N VAL A 278 -42.67 -14.83 -8.27
CA VAL A 278 -43.27 -14.43 -9.57
C VAL A 278 -42.91 -12.99 -9.94
N GLY A 279 -42.91 -12.09 -8.94
CA GLY A 279 -42.49 -10.71 -9.15
C GLY A 279 -41.01 -10.60 -9.49
N LEU A 280 -40.17 -11.37 -8.77
CA LEU A 280 -38.73 -11.45 -9.01
C LEU A 280 -38.41 -11.95 -10.43
N ALA A 281 -38.99 -13.08 -10.82
CA ALA A 281 -38.85 -13.68 -12.14
C ALA A 281 -39.22 -12.69 -13.26
N LYS A 282 -40.35 -11.99 -13.09
CA LYS A 282 -40.80 -10.95 -14.03
C LYS A 282 -39.81 -9.78 -14.10
N ALA A 283 -39.33 -9.29 -12.97
CA ALA A 283 -38.40 -8.15 -12.93
C ALA A 283 -37.05 -8.51 -13.56
N TRP A 284 -36.56 -9.71 -13.28
CA TRP A 284 -35.27 -10.20 -13.78
C TRP A 284 -35.35 -10.84 -15.16
N GLN A 285 -36.56 -11.02 -15.70
CA GLN A 285 -36.81 -11.62 -17.01
C GLN A 285 -36.20 -13.04 -17.15
N VAL A 286 -36.14 -13.78 -16.06
CA VAL A 286 -35.67 -15.16 -16.01
C VAL A 286 -36.69 -16.01 -15.28
N ASP A 287 -36.82 -17.27 -15.67
CA ASP A 287 -37.76 -18.20 -15.04
C ASP A 287 -37.23 -18.62 -13.66
N ILE A 288 -37.91 -18.18 -12.60
CA ILE A 288 -37.61 -18.53 -11.20
C ILE A 288 -38.88 -19.05 -10.56
N GLU A 289 -39.00 -20.37 -10.49
CA GLU A 289 -40.04 -21.10 -9.78
C GLU A 289 -39.59 -21.43 -8.35
N THR A 290 -38.30 -21.72 -8.15
CA THR A 290 -37.75 -22.09 -6.84
C THR A 290 -36.39 -21.44 -6.55
N PRO A 291 -36.03 -21.21 -5.27
CA PRO A 291 -34.70 -20.73 -4.87
C PRO A 291 -33.55 -21.60 -5.39
N GLU A 292 -33.76 -22.92 -5.51
CA GLU A 292 -32.76 -23.90 -5.92
C GLU A 292 -32.28 -23.66 -7.36
N GLN A 293 -33.09 -23.04 -8.23
CA GLN A 293 -32.66 -22.69 -9.58
C GLN A 293 -31.53 -21.66 -9.58
N ILE A 294 -31.64 -20.63 -8.72
CA ILE A 294 -30.57 -19.63 -8.55
C ILE A 294 -29.31 -20.31 -7.98
N GLN A 295 -29.48 -21.20 -7.00
CA GLN A 295 -28.37 -21.97 -6.43
C GLN A 295 -27.67 -22.82 -7.49
N GLN A 296 -28.43 -23.48 -8.37
CA GLN A 296 -27.89 -24.28 -9.47
C GLN A 296 -27.07 -23.41 -10.44
N TRP A 297 -27.60 -22.26 -10.87
CA TRP A 297 -26.86 -21.33 -11.74
C TRP A 297 -25.57 -20.84 -11.08
N THR A 298 -25.60 -20.55 -9.78
CA THR A 298 -24.41 -20.14 -9.03
C THR A 298 -23.36 -21.25 -9.01
N GLN A 299 -23.76 -22.49 -8.75
CA GLN A 299 -22.86 -23.66 -8.71
C GLN A 299 -22.27 -23.99 -10.07
N THR A 300 -23.03 -23.81 -11.16
CA THR A 300 -22.55 -24.02 -12.54
C THR A 300 -21.81 -22.81 -13.10
N GLY A 301 -21.66 -21.73 -12.32
CA GLY A 301 -20.92 -20.53 -12.71
C GLY A 301 -21.64 -19.65 -13.73
N GLN A 302 -22.97 -19.75 -13.83
CA GLN A 302 -23.81 -18.90 -14.66
C GLN A 302 -24.21 -17.63 -13.87
N ALA A 303 -23.70 -16.49 -14.28
CA ALA A 303 -24.03 -15.19 -13.71
C ALA A 303 -25.35 -14.63 -14.28
N LEU A 304 -26.24 -14.21 -13.38
CA LEU A 304 -27.38 -13.35 -13.73
C LEU A 304 -26.85 -11.96 -14.10
N VAL A 305 -27.30 -11.43 -15.23
CA VAL A 305 -26.87 -10.12 -15.77
C VAL A 305 -28.03 -9.31 -16.34
N SER A 306 -29.28 -9.76 -16.24
CA SER A 306 -30.42 -9.00 -16.73
C SER A 306 -30.50 -7.61 -16.10
N ARG A 307 -31.09 -6.64 -16.82
CA ARG A 307 -31.16 -5.24 -16.34
C ARG A 307 -31.85 -5.13 -14.98
N GLY A 308 -32.93 -5.88 -14.75
CA GLY A 308 -33.64 -5.89 -13.47
C GLY A 308 -32.79 -6.49 -12.35
N TYR A 309 -32.09 -7.59 -12.62
CA TYR A 309 -31.17 -8.17 -11.64
C TYR A 309 -29.99 -7.24 -11.32
N LEU A 310 -29.36 -6.62 -12.32
CA LEU A 310 -28.25 -5.69 -12.11
C LEU A 310 -28.67 -4.48 -11.27
N ALA A 311 -29.91 -3.99 -11.42
CA ALA A 311 -30.42 -2.92 -10.57
C ALA A 311 -30.51 -3.33 -9.09
N ASP A 312 -30.91 -4.57 -8.80
CA ASP A 312 -30.96 -5.09 -7.43
C ASP A 312 -29.57 -5.43 -6.89
N GLN A 313 -28.71 -6.03 -7.70
CA GLN A 313 -27.32 -6.30 -7.37
C GLN A 313 -26.60 -5.00 -6.97
N ARG A 314 -26.78 -3.93 -7.74
CA ARG A 314 -26.21 -2.61 -7.42
C ARG A 314 -26.69 -2.10 -6.07
N ALA A 315 -28.01 -2.14 -5.84
CA ALA A 315 -28.60 -1.67 -4.60
C ALA A 315 -28.18 -2.52 -3.39
N PHE A 316 -28.09 -3.84 -3.55
CA PHE A 316 -27.63 -4.76 -2.52
C PHE A 316 -26.16 -4.56 -2.19
N VAL A 317 -25.30 -4.41 -3.19
CA VAL A 317 -23.87 -4.10 -3.00
C VAL A 317 -23.69 -2.76 -2.29
N THR A 318 -24.49 -1.74 -2.61
CA THR A 318 -24.46 -0.46 -1.88
C THR A 318 -24.80 -0.65 -0.41
N GLU A 319 -25.88 -1.37 -0.06
CA GLU A 319 -26.23 -1.65 1.34
C GLU A 319 -25.13 -2.47 2.05
N PHE A 320 -24.62 -3.49 1.39
CA PHE A 320 -23.58 -4.37 1.93
C PHE A 320 -22.30 -3.58 2.22
N ALA A 321 -21.84 -2.78 1.26
CA ALA A 321 -20.65 -1.96 1.38
C ALA A 321 -20.79 -0.94 2.52
N GLN A 322 -21.93 -0.25 2.59
CA GLN A 322 -22.21 0.66 3.69
C GLN A 322 -22.12 -0.03 5.05
N ARG A 323 -22.75 -1.20 5.21
CA ARG A 323 -22.67 -2.00 6.44
C ARG A 323 -21.25 -2.40 6.79
N TYR A 324 -20.44 -2.80 5.80
CA TYR A 324 -19.05 -3.17 6.00
C TYR A 324 -18.23 -1.99 6.54
N PHE A 325 -18.25 -0.85 5.84
CA PHE A 325 -17.45 0.32 6.21
C PHE A 325 -17.93 0.96 7.52
N GLU A 326 -19.23 1.03 7.76
CA GLU A 326 -19.79 1.50 9.03
C GLU A 326 -19.35 0.63 10.22
N GLN A 327 -19.47 -0.70 10.10
CA GLN A 327 -19.20 -1.61 11.22
C GLN A 327 -17.71 -1.70 11.55
N THR A 328 -16.86 -1.74 10.52
CA THR A 328 -15.39 -1.79 10.70
C THR A 328 -14.88 -0.47 11.30
N ALA A 329 -15.32 0.68 10.78
CA ALA A 329 -14.98 1.98 11.35
C ALA A 329 -15.48 2.14 12.78
N ALA A 330 -16.72 1.72 13.07
CA ALA A 330 -17.26 1.78 14.43
C ALA A 330 -16.53 0.86 15.42
N ALA A 331 -15.95 -0.25 14.96
CA ALA A 331 -15.11 -1.12 15.78
C ALA A 331 -13.77 -0.46 16.10
N ILE A 332 -13.12 0.16 15.11
CA ILE A 332 -11.85 0.90 15.29
C ILE A 332 -12.07 2.10 16.22
N HIS A 333 -13.02 2.99 15.90
CA HIS A 333 -13.30 4.21 16.67
C HIS A 333 -13.71 3.98 18.12
N ARG A 334 -14.18 2.77 18.46
CA ARG A 334 -14.47 2.41 19.86
C ARG A 334 -13.21 2.37 20.73
N TYR A 335 -12.07 2.03 20.13
CA TYR A 335 -10.80 1.86 20.83
C TYR A 335 -9.76 2.91 20.43
N ASP A 336 -9.91 3.56 19.29
CA ASP A 336 -8.99 4.58 18.78
C ASP A 336 -9.71 5.60 17.90
N ASP A 337 -9.77 6.85 18.35
CA ASP A 337 -10.34 7.98 17.63
C ASP A 337 -9.27 8.96 17.12
N HIS A 338 -7.98 8.61 17.24
CA HIS A 338 -6.84 9.44 16.86
C HIS A 338 -6.37 9.11 15.42
N HIS A 339 -6.24 7.83 15.11
CA HIS A 339 -5.60 7.35 13.89
C HIS A 339 -6.53 7.22 12.69
N LEU A 340 -5.95 7.34 11.49
CA LEU A 340 -6.69 7.31 10.22
C LEU A 340 -7.22 5.90 9.90
N ILE A 341 -8.41 5.84 9.30
CA ILE A 341 -8.91 4.62 8.66
C ILE A 341 -8.54 4.64 7.17
N LEU A 342 -7.72 3.66 6.77
CA LEU A 342 -7.07 3.60 5.47
C LEU A 342 -7.84 2.73 4.45
N GLY A 343 -9.04 2.25 4.78
CA GLY A 343 -9.87 1.40 3.91
C GLY A 343 -9.36 -0.03 3.77
N CYS A 344 -9.75 -0.71 2.68
CA CYS A 344 -9.59 -2.17 2.51
C CYS A 344 -8.73 -2.61 1.31
N ARG A 345 -7.79 -1.76 0.86
CA ARG A 345 -6.75 -2.05 -0.14
C ARG A 345 -7.30 -2.73 -1.40
N PHE A 346 -8.09 -1.99 -2.18
CA PHE A 346 -8.70 -2.53 -3.40
C PHE A 346 -7.65 -2.93 -4.45
N GLY A 347 -7.69 -4.17 -4.94
CA GLY A 347 -6.80 -4.65 -6.03
C GLY A 347 -7.20 -4.17 -7.44
N SER A 348 -8.41 -3.64 -7.58
CA SER A 348 -8.90 -2.97 -8.78
C SER A 348 -9.99 -1.96 -8.41
N PRO A 349 -10.15 -0.86 -9.16
CA PRO A 349 -11.26 0.07 -8.98
C PRO A 349 -12.60 -0.68 -8.86
N PRO A 350 -13.38 -0.47 -7.79
CA PRO A 350 -14.68 -1.10 -7.63
C PRO A 350 -15.75 -0.38 -8.48
N SER A 351 -16.99 -0.87 -8.45
CA SER A 351 -18.14 -0.21 -9.06
C SER A 351 -18.53 1.09 -8.36
N ALA A 352 -19.33 1.90 -9.05
CA ALA A 352 -19.97 3.08 -8.49
C ALA A 352 -20.74 2.79 -7.19
N ALA A 353 -21.37 1.61 -7.07
CA ALA A 353 -22.10 1.20 -5.88
C ALA A 353 -21.20 1.15 -4.63
N LEU A 354 -20.03 0.53 -4.75
CA LEU A 354 -19.04 0.44 -3.68
C LEU A 354 -18.40 1.79 -3.36
N PHE A 355 -18.13 2.62 -4.38
CA PHE A 355 -17.57 3.96 -4.17
C PHE A 355 -18.43 4.82 -3.25
N THR A 356 -19.77 4.69 -3.29
CA THR A 356 -20.66 5.47 -2.41
C THR A 356 -20.44 5.24 -0.91
N ALA A 357 -19.80 4.13 -0.53
CA ALA A 357 -19.46 3.79 0.84
C ALA A 357 -18.04 4.22 1.25
N LEU A 358 -17.20 4.67 0.31
CA LEU A 358 -15.86 5.17 0.60
C LEU A 358 -15.89 6.66 0.95
N LYS A 359 -16.33 6.97 2.16
CA LYS A 359 -16.47 8.34 2.67
C LYS A 359 -16.25 8.42 4.17
N ARG A 360 -15.98 9.63 4.65
CA ARG A 360 -15.94 9.93 6.09
C ARG A 360 -17.34 9.79 6.71
N PRO A 361 -17.43 9.37 7.99
CA PRO A 361 -16.33 9.07 8.92
C PRO A 361 -15.84 7.61 8.84
N TRP A 362 -16.09 6.88 7.75
CA TRP A 362 -15.74 5.45 7.69
C TRP A 362 -14.38 5.18 7.05
N VAL A 363 -13.95 6.08 6.17
CA VAL A 363 -12.67 6.01 5.46
C VAL A 363 -12.10 7.43 5.39
N ASP A 364 -10.89 7.62 5.89
CA ASP A 364 -10.16 8.89 5.82
C ASP A 364 -9.25 8.95 4.59
N VAL A 365 -8.65 7.80 4.26
CA VAL A 365 -7.75 7.59 3.12
C VAL A 365 -8.19 6.35 2.36
N VAL A 366 -8.41 6.47 1.06
CA VAL A 366 -8.71 5.32 0.20
C VAL A 366 -7.41 4.57 -0.09
N SER A 367 -7.39 3.26 0.13
CA SER A 367 -6.25 2.43 -0.28
C SER A 367 -6.55 1.59 -1.49
N ALA A 368 -5.60 1.60 -2.42
CA ALA A 368 -5.65 0.82 -3.65
C ALA A 368 -4.29 0.17 -3.90
N ASN A 369 -4.29 -1.13 -4.20
CA ASN A 369 -3.12 -1.83 -4.70
C ASN A 369 -3.09 -1.66 -6.22
N ASN A 370 -1.93 -1.32 -6.79
CA ASN A 370 -1.88 -0.98 -8.21
C ASN A 370 -0.58 -1.44 -8.86
N TYR A 371 -0.65 -2.58 -9.54
CA TYR A 371 0.45 -3.17 -10.29
C TYR A 371 0.29 -2.96 -11.80
N ARG A 372 0.05 -1.72 -12.23
CA ARG A 372 -0.20 -1.39 -13.64
C ARG A 372 0.58 -0.16 -14.08
N TYR A 373 0.94 -0.11 -15.36
CA TYR A 373 1.54 1.08 -15.98
C TYR A 373 0.58 2.29 -16.02
N ALA A 374 -0.74 2.05 -16.03
CA ALA A 374 -1.78 3.07 -15.96
C ALA A 374 -2.13 3.42 -14.49
N MET A 375 -1.09 3.52 -13.65
CA MET A 375 -1.25 3.71 -12.22
C MET A 375 -2.00 5.00 -11.91
N TYR A 376 -1.58 6.11 -12.52
CA TYR A 376 -2.20 7.43 -12.38
C TYR A 376 -3.69 7.41 -12.72
N GLU A 377 -4.08 6.87 -13.88
CA GLU A 377 -5.47 6.83 -14.33
C GLU A 377 -6.36 6.04 -13.36
N ARG A 378 -5.84 4.94 -12.83
CA ARG A 378 -6.56 4.16 -11.82
C ARG A 378 -6.73 4.95 -10.53
N MET A 379 -5.72 5.69 -10.08
CA MET A 379 -5.86 6.57 -8.90
C MET A 379 -6.86 7.70 -9.16
N ASP A 380 -6.88 8.26 -10.37
CA ASP A 380 -7.84 9.30 -10.74
C ASP A 380 -9.27 8.76 -10.67
N GLN A 381 -9.53 7.50 -11.08
CA GLN A 381 -10.86 6.89 -10.91
C GLN A 381 -11.33 6.85 -9.45
N TYR A 382 -10.45 6.48 -8.50
CA TYR A 382 -10.78 6.54 -7.08
C TYR A 382 -11.02 7.98 -6.62
N TYR A 383 -10.17 8.92 -7.04
CA TYR A 383 -10.26 10.31 -6.60
C TYR A 383 -11.49 11.02 -7.14
N GLN A 384 -11.83 10.85 -8.42
CA GLN A 384 -13.05 11.41 -9.01
C GLN A 384 -14.32 10.83 -8.37
N ALA A 385 -14.27 9.61 -7.87
CA ALA A 385 -15.42 8.96 -7.22
C ALA A 385 -15.58 9.32 -5.74
N THR A 386 -14.50 9.66 -5.03
CA THR A 386 -14.51 9.79 -3.56
C THR A 386 -14.06 11.15 -3.04
N HIS A 387 -13.24 11.87 -3.81
CA HIS A 387 -12.52 13.09 -3.41
C HIS A 387 -11.67 12.95 -2.14
N LEU A 388 -11.34 11.71 -1.75
CA LEU A 388 -10.49 11.40 -0.61
C LEU A 388 -9.01 11.27 -1.03
N PRO A 389 -8.07 11.50 -0.09
CA PRO A 389 -6.67 11.15 -0.31
C PRO A 389 -6.52 9.65 -0.55
N ILE A 390 -5.50 9.28 -1.33
CA ILE A 390 -5.22 7.91 -1.75
C ILE A 390 -3.84 7.49 -1.26
N LEU A 391 -3.76 6.33 -0.62
CA LEU A 391 -2.51 5.64 -0.34
C LEU A 391 -2.40 4.41 -1.25
N ASN A 392 -1.34 4.33 -2.05
CA ASN A 392 -1.10 3.10 -2.79
C ASN A 392 -0.61 2.00 -1.84
N GLY A 393 -1.47 1.00 -1.60
CA GLY A 393 -1.25 -0.05 -0.61
C GLY A 393 -0.18 -1.06 -1.02
N GLU A 394 0.02 -1.27 -2.32
CA GLU A 394 1.04 -2.15 -2.91
C GLU A 394 1.40 -1.71 -4.33
N PHE A 395 2.69 -1.72 -4.62
CA PHE A 395 3.25 -1.58 -5.96
C PHE A 395 4.58 -2.31 -6.03
N SER A 396 4.83 -2.99 -7.13
CA SER A 396 6.16 -3.31 -7.62
C SER A 396 6.09 -3.57 -9.12
N TRP A 397 7.23 -3.37 -9.79
CA TRP A 397 7.30 -3.59 -11.23
C TRP A 397 7.61 -5.02 -11.63
N GLY A 398 7.88 -5.94 -10.68
CA GLY A 398 8.14 -7.35 -10.93
C GLY A 398 6.91 -8.16 -11.41
N HIS A 399 6.08 -7.60 -12.30
CA HIS A 399 4.89 -8.23 -12.88
C HIS A 399 4.92 -8.14 -14.41
N SER A 400 4.36 -9.14 -15.11
CA SER A 400 4.36 -9.25 -16.59
C SER A 400 3.96 -8.01 -17.32
N VAL A 401 2.92 -7.37 -16.80
CA VAL A 401 2.30 -6.21 -17.42
C VAL A 401 3.30 -5.08 -17.67
N PHE A 402 4.40 -5.01 -16.92
CA PHE A 402 5.48 -4.06 -17.14
C PHE A 402 6.51 -4.52 -18.19
N ALA A 403 6.68 -5.84 -18.41
CA ALA A 403 7.53 -6.40 -19.46
C ALA A 403 6.83 -6.55 -20.83
N GLU A 404 5.50 -6.49 -20.85
CA GLU A 404 4.71 -6.73 -22.07
C GLU A 404 4.42 -5.45 -22.86
N ARG A 405 4.51 -4.27 -22.23
CA ARG A 405 4.23 -2.98 -22.88
C ARG A 405 5.47 -2.38 -23.53
N PRO A 406 5.52 -2.22 -24.87
CA PRO A 406 6.62 -1.52 -25.52
C PRO A 406 6.68 -0.04 -25.11
N LEU A 407 7.89 0.48 -24.93
CA LEU A 407 8.12 1.92 -24.74
C LEU A 407 8.15 2.67 -26.09
N PRO A 408 7.79 3.97 -26.13
CA PRO A 408 7.78 4.74 -27.37
C PRO A 408 9.15 4.89 -28.04
N ASP A 409 10.23 4.81 -27.25
CA ASP A 409 11.61 5.02 -27.67
C ASP A 409 12.40 3.70 -27.83
N GLU A 410 11.72 2.55 -27.92
CA GLU A 410 12.42 1.27 -28.13
C GLU A 410 13.10 1.20 -29.51
N PRO A 411 14.32 0.64 -29.60
CA PRO A 411 14.99 0.43 -30.87
C PRO A 411 14.26 -0.59 -31.75
N GLU A 412 14.58 -0.61 -33.04
CA GLU A 412 14.13 -1.66 -33.97
C GLU A 412 14.69 -3.02 -33.50
N GLY A 413 13.85 -3.83 -32.86
CA GLY A 413 14.25 -5.07 -32.17
C GLY A 413 13.74 -5.17 -30.72
N GLY A 414 13.29 -4.06 -30.13
CA GLY A 414 12.75 -3.99 -28.78
C GLY A 414 13.84 -4.01 -27.69
N LEU A 415 13.42 -3.77 -26.45
CA LEU A 415 14.28 -3.88 -25.27
C LEU A 415 14.20 -5.26 -24.61
N PRO A 416 15.24 -5.67 -23.85
CA PRO A 416 15.13 -6.81 -22.94
C PRO A 416 13.91 -6.68 -22.00
N ALA A 417 13.24 -7.79 -21.73
CA ALA A 417 12.04 -7.81 -20.88
C ALA A 417 12.28 -7.22 -19.48
N THR A 418 13.48 -7.43 -18.91
CA THR A 418 13.93 -6.84 -17.64
C THR A 418 14.07 -5.32 -17.70
N GLU A 419 14.69 -4.79 -18.75
CA GLU A 419 14.86 -3.35 -18.94
C GLU A 419 13.50 -2.65 -19.14
N ARG A 420 12.66 -3.20 -20.02
CA ARG A 420 11.30 -2.70 -20.26
C ARG A 420 10.46 -2.72 -18.98
N MET A 421 10.59 -3.78 -18.18
CA MET A 421 9.91 -3.90 -16.89
C MET A 421 10.27 -2.78 -15.94
N VAL A 422 11.57 -2.53 -15.74
CA VAL A 422 12.05 -1.48 -14.83
C VAL A 422 11.63 -0.10 -15.34
N ARG A 423 11.83 0.20 -16.63
CA ARG A 423 11.49 1.50 -17.23
C ARG A 423 9.98 1.80 -17.19
N ASN A 424 9.12 0.83 -17.51
CA ASN A 424 7.67 1.01 -17.37
C ASN A 424 7.26 1.19 -15.90
N GLY A 425 7.91 0.47 -14.98
CA GLY A 425 7.70 0.60 -13.55
C GLY A 425 8.05 1.99 -13.01
N GLU A 426 9.24 2.47 -13.35
CA GLU A 426 9.73 3.80 -13.04
C GLU A 426 8.78 4.89 -13.55
N GLN A 427 8.41 4.84 -14.84
CA GLN A 427 7.49 5.81 -15.44
C GLN A 427 6.11 5.79 -14.77
N ALA A 428 5.61 4.60 -14.42
CA ALA A 428 4.32 4.48 -13.73
C ALA A 428 4.37 5.08 -12.32
N LEU A 429 5.42 4.78 -11.55
CA LEU A 429 5.58 5.22 -10.17
C LEU A 429 5.80 6.73 -10.07
N THR A 430 6.78 7.25 -10.82
CA THR A 430 7.11 8.70 -10.82
C THR A 430 5.95 9.54 -11.32
N ARG A 431 5.24 9.09 -12.38
CA ARG A 431 4.02 9.75 -12.83
C ARG A 431 2.93 9.71 -11.78
N ALA A 432 2.72 8.58 -11.09
CA ALA A 432 1.71 8.49 -10.05
C ALA A 432 1.95 9.48 -8.90
N TRP A 433 3.21 9.76 -8.54
CA TRP A 433 3.54 10.76 -7.50
C TRP A 433 3.04 12.17 -7.83
N THR A 434 2.91 12.52 -9.11
CA THR A 434 2.32 13.80 -9.54
C THR A 434 0.81 13.90 -9.29
N HIS A 435 0.12 12.78 -9.03
CA HIS A 435 -1.33 12.78 -8.81
C HIS A 435 -1.70 13.54 -7.52
N PRO A 436 -2.63 14.53 -7.57
CA PRO A 436 -2.89 15.43 -6.45
C PRO A 436 -3.50 14.75 -5.22
N ALA A 437 -4.12 13.57 -5.39
CA ALA A 437 -4.67 12.81 -4.27
C ALA A 437 -3.71 11.78 -3.67
N LEU A 438 -2.58 11.47 -4.32
CA LEU A 438 -1.70 10.41 -3.86
C LEU A 438 -0.81 10.91 -2.70
N VAL A 439 -1.02 10.38 -1.50
CA VAL A 439 -0.27 10.77 -0.29
C VAL A 439 0.94 9.88 -0.01
N GLY A 440 1.13 8.82 -0.82
CA GLY A 440 2.27 7.93 -0.72
C GLY A 440 2.06 6.59 -1.41
N TYR A 441 3.04 5.71 -1.26
CA TYR A 441 3.00 4.35 -1.78
C TYR A 441 3.72 3.36 -0.87
N THR A 442 3.41 2.09 -1.06
CA THR A 442 4.10 0.99 -0.40
C THR A 442 4.67 0.02 -1.44
N TRP A 443 5.96 -0.29 -1.36
CA TRP A 443 6.58 -1.32 -2.18
C TRP A 443 6.15 -2.73 -1.71
N TYR A 444 5.65 -3.55 -2.63
CA TYR A 444 5.42 -4.97 -2.39
C TYR A 444 6.53 -5.77 -3.08
N ARG A 445 7.53 -6.27 -2.36
CA ARG A 445 7.56 -6.52 -0.90
C ARG A 445 9.00 -6.57 -0.35
N TRP A 446 9.16 -6.87 0.95
CA TRP A 446 10.48 -7.00 1.58
C TRP A 446 11.34 -8.12 0.93
N VAL A 447 10.90 -9.37 0.97
CA VAL A 447 11.68 -10.54 0.49
C VAL A 447 11.09 -11.13 -0.79
N ASP A 448 11.98 -11.52 -1.70
CA ASP A 448 11.65 -12.21 -2.94
C ASP A 448 10.77 -13.42 -2.70
N GLN A 449 9.75 -13.59 -3.54
CA GLN A 449 9.00 -14.84 -3.53
C GLN A 449 9.88 -15.97 -4.09
N PRO A 450 9.79 -17.20 -3.56
CA PRO A 450 10.41 -18.36 -4.19
C PRO A 450 9.85 -18.48 -5.61
N THR A 451 10.65 -18.13 -6.61
CA THR A 451 10.27 -18.25 -8.01
C THR A 451 10.02 -19.72 -8.33
N GLY A 452 8.79 -20.11 -8.69
CA GLY A 452 8.57 -21.52 -9.04
C GLY A 452 7.17 -22.07 -9.26
N GLN A 453 6.07 -21.29 -9.26
CA GLN A 453 4.77 -21.87 -9.62
C GLN A 453 4.14 -21.17 -10.85
N PRO A 454 3.81 -21.93 -11.92
CA PRO A 454 3.09 -21.45 -13.09
C PRO A 454 1.78 -20.71 -12.75
N PRO A 455 1.25 -19.87 -13.67
CA PRO A 455 1.67 -19.73 -15.07
C PRO A 455 2.63 -18.56 -15.35
N TYR A 456 3.07 -17.80 -14.34
CA TYR A 456 3.83 -16.58 -14.62
C TYR A 456 4.99 -16.37 -13.64
N ILE A 457 6.22 -16.49 -14.13
CA ILE A 457 7.45 -16.10 -13.42
C ILE A 457 7.93 -14.79 -14.06
N PRO A 458 7.81 -13.65 -13.36
CA PRO A 458 8.34 -12.39 -13.88
C PRO A 458 9.86 -12.47 -14.08
N PRO A 459 10.42 -11.76 -15.07
CA PRO A 459 11.87 -11.76 -15.32
C PRO A 459 12.68 -11.18 -14.15
N ILE A 460 12.04 -10.39 -13.27
CA ILE A 460 12.59 -9.89 -12.00
C ILE A 460 11.57 -10.23 -10.92
N SER A 461 12.01 -10.75 -9.78
CA SER A 461 11.15 -11.01 -8.61
C SER A 461 10.69 -9.69 -7.95
N LEU A 462 10.08 -9.76 -6.77
CA LEU A 462 9.35 -8.63 -6.14
C LEU A 462 10.09 -8.01 -4.93
N GLY A 463 11.05 -8.73 -4.35
CA GLY A 463 11.64 -8.42 -3.06
C GLY A 463 12.71 -7.33 -3.14
N LEU A 464 12.74 -6.42 -2.17
CA LEU A 464 13.90 -5.55 -1.96
C LEU A 464 15.14 -6.31 -1.48
N VAL A 465 14.95 -7.48 -0.88
CA VAL A 465 16.01 -8.43 -0.58
C VAL A 465 15.70 -9.79 -1.19
N THR A 466 16.77 -10.50 -1.53
CA THR A 466 16.70 -11.90 -1.99
C THR A 466 16.38 -12.85 -0.83
N LEU A 467 16.12 -14.12 -1.15
CA LEU A 467 16.01 -15.20 -0.13
C LEU A 467 17.30 -15.39 0.70
N ALA A 468 18.43 -14.84 0.26
CA ALA A 468 19.69 -14.83 1.01
C ALA A 468 19.84 -13.58 1.91
N ASP A 469 18.80 -12.75 2.02
CA ASP A 469 18.83 -11.46 2.72
C ASP A 469 19.90 -10.49 2.18
N GLU A 470 20.19 -10.58 0.88
CA GLU A 470 21.05 -9.63 0.18
C GLU A 470 20.20 -8.62 -0.60
N PRO A 471 20.58 -7.32 -0.64
CA PRO A 471 19.88 -6.32 -1.44
C PRO A 471 19.65 -6.77 -2.88
N ASN A 472 18.41 -6.64 -3.35
CA ASN A 472 18.07 -6.91 -4.74
C ASN A 472 18.26 -5.64 -5.58
N HIS A 473 19.42 -5.52 -6.20
CA HIS A 473 19.85 -4.35 -6.96
C HIS A 473 18.99 -4.04 -8.20
N TRP A 474 18.14 -4.97 -8.66
CA TRP A 474 17.11 -4.68 -9.67
C TRP A 474 16.05 -3.68 -9.17
N HIS A 475 15.94 -3.51 -7.86
CA HIS A 475 14.99 -2.60 -7.23
C HIS A 475 15.69 -1.52 -6.43
N THR A 476 16.58 -1.91 -5.51
CA THR A 476 17.10 -1.01 -4.47
C THR A 476 17.86 0.17 -5.04
N ASP A 477 18.62 -0.01 -6.12
CA ASP A 477 19.49 1.05 -6.65
C ASP A 477 18.66 2.16 -7.31
N LEU A 478 17.65 1.79 -8.08
CA LEU A 478 16.74 2.76 -8.70
C LEU A 478 15.79 3.37 -7.67
N LEU A 479 15.20 2.57 -6.78
CA LEU A 479 14.32 3.07 -5.73
C LEU A 479 15.03 4.05 -4.81
N THR A 480 16.31 3.84 -4.50
CA THR A 480 17.12 4.79 -3.72
C THR A 480 17.13 6.18 -4.37
N GLN A 481 17.33 6.23 -5.70
CA GLN A 481 17.36 7.47 -6.47
C GLN A 481 15.97 8.11 -6.56
N LEU A 482 14.94 7.32 -6.90
CA LEU A 482 13.58 7.81 -7.05
C LEU A 482 13.01 8.32 -5.71
N ASN A 483 13.21 7.57 -4.62
CA ASN A 483 12.73 7.96 -3.29
C ASN A 483 13.41 9.21 -2.75
N ALA A 484 14.62 9.56 -3.19
CA ALA A 484 15.26 10.83 -2.86
C ALA A 484 14.56 12.04 -3.49
N GLN A 485 13.75 11.81 -4.54
CA GLN A 485 13.08 12.84 -5.32
C GLN A 485 11.56 12.84 -5.14
N ALA A 486 10.99 11.81 -4.52
CA ALA A 486 9.56 11.57 -4.44
C ALA A 486 8.78 12.79 -3.90
N GLU A 487 9.25 13.39 -2.80
CA GLU A 487 8.65 14.59 -2.21
C GLU A 487 8.72 15.80 -3.14
N ALA A 488 9.83 15.98 -3.88
CA ALA A 488 9.99 17.08 -4.83
C ALA A 488 9.04 16.94 -6.02
N ILE A 489 8.95 15.73 -6.57
CA ILE A 489 8.01 15.37 -7.65
C ILE A 489 6.57 15.59 -7.18
N ALA A 490 6.23 15.10 -5.98
CA ALA A 490 4.90 15.27 -5.39
C ALA A 490 4.55 16.76 -5.15
N ALA A 491 5.52 17.57 -4.72
CA ALA A 491 5.36 19.00 -4.51
C ALA A 491 5.33 19.84 -5.81
N GLY A 492 5.56 19.20 -6.97
CA GLY A 492 5.65 19.88 -8.26
C GLY A 492 6.85 20.82 -8.36
N ILE A 493 7.92 20.53 -7.63
CA ILE A 493 9.20 21.21 -7.81
C ILE A 493 9.86 20.57 -9.02
N GLU A 494 10.13 21.35 -10.07
CA GLU A 494 10.97 20.88 -11.17
C GLU A 494 12.28 20.37 -10.57
N SER A 495 12.53 19.07 -10.67
CA SER A 495 13.86 18.57 -10.38
C SER A 495 14.75 19.12 -11.49
N GLU A 496 15.70 19.98 -11.12
CA GLU A 496 16.83 20.27 -11.98
C GLU A 496 17.66 18.98 -12.09
N LEU A 497 17.25 18.04 -12.94
CA LEU A 497 18.12 16.95 -13.37
C LEU A 497 18.07 16.81 -14.91
N PRO A 498 19.25 16.54 -15.51
CA PRO A 498 19.48 16.55 -16.96
C PRO A 498 18.86 15.38 -17.71
#